data_AF-A0A6C0BHE9-F1
#
_entry.id   AF-A0A6C0BHE9-F1
#
_cell.length_a   1.000
_cell.length_b   1.000
_cell.length_c   1.000
_cell.angle_alpha   90.00
_cell.angle_beta   90.00
_cell.angle_gamma   90.00
#
_symmetry.space_group_name_H-M   'P 1'
#
loop_
_entity.id
_entity.type
_entity.pdbx_description
1 polymer ?
#
loop_
_entity_poly.entity_id
_entity_poly.type
_entity_poly.pdbx_seq_one_letter_code
_entity_poly.pdbx_strand_id
1 'polypeptide(L)'
;MDAIAKSLNQAFINEKVNLLHTIAEDYGLDVDELLAKYVTNDKSVAKYAKMKKSYAKKKKSDYVEAEEYTYNNITYLVDGRNQVYTYDLEKPTIIGEKLIDGSVKFFDGYLQMQNQR
;
A
#
# COMPACT_ATOMS: atom_id res chain seq x y z
N MET A 1 -42.61 -1.43 -17.87
CA MET A 1 -41.86 -2.71 -17.89
C MET A 1 -40.38 -2.52 -17.54
N ASP A 2 -39.73 -1.46 -18.04
CA ASP A 2 -38.31 -1.19 -17.77
C ASP A 2 -37.90 -1.04 -16.29
N ALA A 3 -38.78 -0.54 -15.43
CA ALA A 3 -38.46 -0.37 -14.00
C ALA A 3 -38.29 -1.72 -13.27
N ILE A 4 -39.13 -2.70 -13.62
CA ILE A 4 -39.10 -4.04 -13.04
C ILE A 4 -37.85 -4.79 -13.50
N ALA A 5 -37.54 -4.72 -14.80
CA ALA A 5 -36.32 -5.31 -15.36
C ALA A 5 -35.04 -4.73 -14.73
N LYS A 6 -34.99 -3.41 -14.51
CA LYS A 6 -33.87 -2.76 -13.81
C LYS A 6 -33.76 -3.21 -12.35
N SER A 7 -34.88 -3.33 -11.64
CA SER A 7 -34.89 -3.79 -10.25
C SER A 7 -34.42 -5.23 -10.11
N LEU A 8 -34.84 -6.12 -11.02
CA LEU A 8 -34.39 -7.52 -11.07
C LEU A 8 -32.89 -7.64 -11.34
N ASN A 9 -32.39 -6.88 -12.32
CA ASN A 9 -30.95 -6.85 -12.59
C ASN A 9 -30.16 -6.34 -11.39
N GLN A 10 -30.65 -5.32 -10.70
CA GLN A 10 -29.97 -4.81 -9.50
C GLN A 10 -29.95 -5.84 -8.36
N ALA A 11 -31.06 -6.55 -8.13
CA ALA A 11 -31.13 -7.61 -7.13
C ALA A 11 -30.13 -8.73 -7.44
N PHE A 12 -30.07 -9.17 -8.69
CA PHE A 12 -29.12 -10.20 -9.15
C PHE A 12 -27.65 -9.77 -8.98
N ILE A 13 -27.33 -8.51 -9.30
CA ILE A 13 -25.98 -7.97 -9.09
C ILE A 13 -25.63 -7.97 -7.61
N ASN A 14 -26.55 -7.55 -6.73
CA ASN A 14 -26.31 -7.51 -5.29
C ASN A 14 -26.06 -8.91 -4.72
N GLU A 15 -26.86 -9.89 -5.12
CA GLU A 15 -26.69 -11.29 -4.70
C GLU A 15 -25.33 -11.85 -5.16
N LYS A 16 -24.95 -11.58 -6.40
CA LYS A 16 -23.65 -11.98 -6.94
C LYS A 16 -22.48 -11.34 -6.21
N VAL A 17 -22.58 -10.07 -5.83
CA VAL A 17 -21.56 -9.37 -5.02
C VAL A 17 -21.44 -10.02 -3.65
N ASN A 18 -22.55 -10.30 -2.98
CA ASN A 18 -22.55 -10.96 -1.67
C ASN A 18 -21.89 -12.33 -1.72
N LEU A 19 -22.18 -13.13 -2.75
CA LEU A 19 -21.55 -14.44 -2.95
C LEU A 19 -20.03 -14.32 -3.11
N LEU A 20 -19.55 -13.34 -3.88
CA LEU A 20 -18.12 -13.11 -4.08
C LEU A 20 -17.43 -12.65 -2.80
N HIS A 21 -18.11 -11.87 -1.96
CA HIS A 21 -17.62 -11.51 -0.62
C HIS A 21 -17.45 -12.74 0.27
N THR A 22 -18.46 -13.62 0.35
CA THR A 22 -18.38 -14.85 1.15
C THR A 22 -17.24 -15.76 0.67
N ILE A 23 -17.11 -15.96 -0.64
CA ILE A 23 -16.01 -16.77 -1.20
C ILE A 23 -14.66 -16.13 -0.89
N ALA A 24 -14.55 -14.81 -0.97
CA ALA A 24 -13.30 -14.13 -0.66
C ALA A 24 -12.90 -14.29 0.82
N GLU A 25 -13.87 -14.22 1.73
CA GLU A 25 -13.64 -14.45 3.16
C GLU A 25 -13.24 -15.90 3.46
N ASP A 26 -13.94 -16.87 2.87
CA ASP A 26 -13.69 -18.31 3.11
C ASP A 26 -12.33 -18.78 2.58
N TYR A 27 -11.87 -18.20 1.47
CA TYR A 27 -10.65 -18.61 0.77
C TYR A 27 -9.49 -17.60 0.91
N GLY A 28 -9.67 -16.52 1.66
CA GLY A 28 -8.66 -15.47 1.86
C GLY A 28 -8.24 -14.76 0.56
N LEU A 29 -9.14 -14.69 -0.41
CA LEU A 29 -8.89 -14.08 -1.72
C LEU A 29 -9.16 -12.57 -1.68
N ASP A 30 -8.52 -11.82 -2.59
CA ASP A 30 -8.83 -10.40 -2.74
C ASP A 30 -10.23 -10.23 -3.35
N VAL A 31 -11.15 -9.72 -2.52
CA VAL A 31 -12.52 -9.38 -2.90
C VAL A 31 -12.51 -8.43 -4.11
N ASP A 32 -11.61 -7.45 -4.13
CA ASP A 32 -11.58 -6.42 -5.17
C ASP A 32 -11.17 -7.03 -6.52
N GLU A 33 -10.26 -8.02 -6.54
CA GLU A 33 -9.89 -8.78 -7.73
C GLU A 33 -11.05 -9.66 -8.23
N LEU A 34 -11.76 -10.35 -7.32
CA LEU A 34 -12.92 -11.17 -7.64
C LEU A 34 -14.06 -10.34 -8.24
N LEU A 35 -14.37 -9.19 -7.63
CA LEU A 35 -15.37 -8.26 -8.17
C LEU A 35 -14.95 -7.71 -9.53
N ALA A 36 -13.68 -7.36 -9.70
CA ALA A 36 -13.14 -6.87 -10.97
C ALA A 36 -13.11 -7.94 -12.07
N LYS A 37 -13.09 -9.24 -11.74
CA LYS A 37 -13.07 -10.33 -12.71
C LYS A 37 -14.47 -10.82 -13.08
N TYR A 38 -15.39 -10.81 -12.11
CA TYR A 38 -16.70 -11.46 -12.27
C TYR A 38 -17.89 -10.48 -12.35
N VAL A 39 -17.71 -9.19 -12.02
CA VAL A 39 -18.81 -8.17 -12.03
C VAL A 39 -18.59 -7.07 -13.09
N THR A 40 -17.41 -6.98 -13.69
CA THR A 40 -16.94 -5.89 -14.58
C THR A 40 -17.74 -5.60 -15.85
N ASN A 41 -18.69 -6.45 -16.24
CA ASN A 41 -19.54 -6.18 -17.41
C ASN A 41 -20.71 -5.22 -17.13
N ASP A 42 -20.89 -4.76 -15.89
CA ASP A 42 -21.98 -3.86 -15.54
C ASP A 42 -21.48 -2.44 -15.22
N LYS A 43 -21.97 -1.45 -15.98
CA LYS A 43 -21.60 -0.01 -15.86
C LYS A 43 -21.90 0.58 -14.47
N SER A 44 -22.62 -0.15 -13.61
CA SER A 44 -22.87 0.19 -12.21
C SER A 44 -21.62 0.14 -11.31
N VAL A 45 -20.61 -0.69 -11.62
CA VAL A 45 -19.35 -0.77 -10.84
C VAL A 45 -18.44 0.46 -11.07
N ALA A 46 -18.53 1.08 -12.24
CA ALA A 46 -17.75 2.30 -12.57
C ALA A 46 -18.09 3.50 -11.65
N LYS A 47 -19.28 3.51 -11.03
CA LYS A 47 -19.67 4.53 -10.05
C LYS A 47 -18.97 4.31 -8.69
N TYR A 48 -18.78 3.04 -8.28
CA TYR A 48 -18.04 2.69 -7.06
C TYR A 48 -16.53 2.92 -7.20
N ALA A 49 -15.95 2.63 -8.37
CA ALA A 49 -14.53 2.87 -8.64
C ALA A 49 -14.15 4.37 -8.60
N LYS A 50 -15.07 5.26 -8.99
CA LYS A 50 -14.84 6.72 -8.92
C LYS A 50 -15.01 7.28 -7.50
N MET A 51 -15.85 6.67 -6.67
CA MET A 51 -16.08 7.12 -5.28
C MET A 51 -14.95 6.73 -4.32
N LYS A 52 -14.25 5.60 -4.57
CA LYS A 52 -13.08 5.19 -3.77
C LYS A 52 -11.77 5.92 -4.14
N LYS A 53 -11.63 6.55 -5.31
CA LYS A 53 -10.40 7.28 -5.67
C LYS A 53 -10.12 8.49 -4.75
N SER A 54 -11.13 9.01 -4.07
CA SER A 54 -10.98 10.11 -3.11
C SER A 54 -10.63 9.63 -1.69
N TYR A 55 -10.79 8.34 -1.39
CA TYR A 55 -10.66 7.78 -0.03
C TYR A 55 -9.80 6.51 0.08
N ALA A 56 -9.19 6.04 -1.01
CA ALA A 56 -8.17 4.99 -0.97
C ALA A 56 -6.85 5.54 -0.39
N LYS A 57 -6.92 6.04 0.84
CA LYS A 57 -5.79 6.05 1.76
C LYS A 57 -5.46 4.57 1.93
N LYS A 58 -4.43 4.07 1.22
CA LYS A 58 -3.82 2.77 1.51
C LYS A 58 -3.75 2.67 3.04
N LYS A 59 -4.33 1.62 3.63
CA LYS A 59 -4.07 1.31 5.05
C LYS A 59 -2.55 1.33 5.17
N LYS A 60 -2.03 2.34 5.86
CA LYS A 60 -0.60 2.46 6.13
C LYS A 60 -0.32 1.21 6.95
N SER A 61 0.43 0.26 6.41
CA SER A 61 1.03 -0.74 7.29
C SER A 61 1.84 0.07 8.30
N ASP A 62 1.67 -0.24 9.58
CA ASP A 62 2.51 0.37 10.63
C ASP A 62 3.97 -0.10 10.51
N TYR A 63 4.22 -1.02 9.59
CA TYR A 63 5.52 -1.56 9.22
C TYR A 63 6.10 -0.84 8.01
N VAL A 64 7.40 -0.53 8.10
CA VAL A 64 8.24 -0.07 7.00
C VAL A 64 9.11 -1.24 6.58
N GLU A 65 9.00 -1.66 5.33
CA GLU A 65 9.96 -2.61 4.74
C GLU A 65 11.26 -1.85 4.44
N ALA A 66 12.36 -2.37 4.97
CA ALA A 66 13.69 -1.81 4.78
C ALA A 66 14.70 -2.92 4.45
N GLU A 67 15.66 -2.59 3.60
CA GLU A 67 16.77 -3.44 3.20
C GLU A 67 18.06 -3.01 3.90
N GLU A 68 18.96 -3.96 4.15
CA GLU A 68 20.28 -3.65 4.69
C GLU A 68 21.18 -3.05 3.60
N TYR A 69 21.84 -1.94 3.92
CA TYR A 69 22.76 -1.27 3.00
C TYR A 69 24.06 -0.90 3.68
N THR A 70 25.17 -1.41 3.15
CA THR A 70 26.51 -1.10 3.67
C THR A 70 27.11 0.08 2.92
N TYR A 71 27.42 1.15 3.65
CA TYR A 71 28.10 2.35 3.14
C TYR A 71 29.28 2.70 4.06
N ASN A 72 30.49 2.83 3.50
CA ASN A 72 31.71 3.09 4.26
C ASN A 72 31.93 2.12 5.44
N ASN A 73 31.70 0.82 5.22
CA ASN A 73 31.78 -0.25 6.24
C ASN A 73 30.78 -0.13 7.41
N ILE A 74 29.77 0.73 7.30
CA ILE A 74 28.69 0.84 8.27
C ILE A 74 27.41 0.32 7.62
N THR A 75 26.69 -0.57 8.30
CA THR A 75 25.40 -1.07 7.87
C THR A 75 24.29 -0.12 8.30
N TYR A 76 23.43 0.23 7.35
CA TYR A 76 22.24 1.06 7.52
C TYR A 76 21.00 0.31 7.05
N LEU A 77 19.82 0.80 7.42
CA LEU A 77 18.56 0.30 6.88
C LEU A 77 18.02 1.31 5.86
N VAL A 78 17.56 0.84 4.71
CA VAL A 78 17.04 1.70 3.63
C VAL A 78 15.65 1.25 3.23
N ASP A 79 14.67 2.17 3.30
CA ASP A 79 13.30 1.85 2.93
C ASP A 79 13.03 2.00 1.42
N GLY A 80 11.85 1.58 0.97
CA GLY A 80 11.40 1.75 -0.42
C GLY A 80 11.21 3.20 -0.90
N ARG A 81 11.47 4.20 -0.05
CA ARG A 81 11.51 5.63 -0.38
C ARG A 81 12.93 6.19 -0.34
N ASN A 82 13.94 5.32 -0.29
CA ASN A 82 15.36 5.64 -0.15
C ASN A 82 15.73 6.37 1.15
N GLN A 83 14.88 6.34 2.18
CA GLN A 83 15.25 6.91 3.48
C GLN A 83 16.24 5.98 4.18
N VAL A 84 17.30 6.56 4.74
CA VAL A 84 18.37 5.84 5.42
C VAL A 84 18.20 5.98 6.92
N TYR A 85 18.20 4.85 7.61
CA TYR A 85 18.05 4.75 9.06
C TYR A 85 19.27 4.08 9.69
N THR A 86 19.46 4.32 10.99
CA THR A 86 20.39 3.54 11.82
C THR A 86 19.97 2.07 11.88
N TYR A 87 20.94 1.16 12.04
CA TYR A 87 20.69 -0.28 12.21
C TYR A 87 20.06 -0.67 13.56
N ASP A 88 19.77 0.29 14.44
CA ASP A 88 19.01 0.05 15.67
C ASP A 88 17.56 -0.34 15.33
N LEU A 89 17.24 -1.63 15.47
CA LEU A 89 15.92 -2.19 15.17
C LEU A 89 14.85 -1.78 16.19
N GLU A 90 15.23 -1.46 17.43
CA GLU A 90 14.28 -1.03 18.46
C GLU A 90 13.91 0.44 18.27
N LYS A 91 14.87 1.26 17.87
CA LYS A 91 14.70 2.71 17.67
C LYS A 91 15.41 3.21 16.40
N PRO A 92 14.91 2.82 15.21
CA PRO A 92 15.49 3.28 13.95
C PRO A 92 15.35 4.79 13.83
N THR A 93 16.47 5.48 13.68
CA THR A 93 16.51 6.93 13.52
C THR A 93 16.85 7.25 12.08
N ILE A 94 16.05 8.12 11.44
CA ILE A 94 16.34 8.59 10.08
C ILE A 94 17.56 9.51 10.13
N ILE A 95 18.57 9.19 9.32
CA ILE A 95 19.85 9.92 9.28
C ILE A 95 20.15 10.51 7.91
N GLY A 96 19.41 10.13 6.87
CA GLY A 96 19.68 10.62 5.51
C GLY A 96 18.83 9.97 4.42
N GLU A 97 19.30 10.11 3.19
CA GLU A 97 18.68 9.57 1.98
C GLU A 97 19.74 8.90 1.09
N LYS A 98 19.40 7.75 0.49
CA LYS A 98 20.24 7.05 -0.48
C LYS A 98 20.00 7.63 -1.87
N LEU A 99 21.07 8.07 -2.52
CA LEU A 99 21.03 8.62 -3.87
C LEU A 99 21.10 7.52 -4.94
N ILE A 100 20.74 7.87 -6.18
CA ILE A 100 20.70 6.95 -7.33
C ILE A 100 22.10 6.39 -7.65
N ASP A 101 23.14 7.18 -7.39
CA ASP A 101 24.54 6.81 -7.58
C ASP A 101 25.10 5.88 -6.48
N GLY A 102 24.28 5.52 -5.49
CA GLY A 102 24.68 4.70 -4.35
C GLY A 102 25.36 5.47 -3.22
N SER A 103 25.49 6.80 -3.32
CA SER A 103 25.96 7.60 -2.18
C SER A 103 24.85 7.83 -1.15
N VAL A 104 25.23 8.15 0.09
CA VAL A 104 24.29 8.51 1.16
C VAL A 104 24.44 9.98 1.48
N LYS A 105 23.33 10.72 1.38
CA LYS A 105 23.25 12.12 1.81
C LYS A 105 22.74 12.16 3.25
N PHE A 106 23.63 12.46 4.19
CA PHE A 106 23.26 12.60 5.60
C PHE A 106 22.56 13.93 5.87
N PHE A 107 21.64 13.93 6.83
CA PHE A 107 21.04 15.15 7.36
C PHE A 107 22.02 15.88 8.29
N ASP A 108 21.99 17.21 8.28
CA ASP A 108 22.94 18.05 9.04
C ASP A 108 22.97 17.73 10.54
N GLY A 109 21.83 17.32 11.11
CA GLY A 109 21.74 16.93 12.53
C GLY A 109 22.54 15.68 12.89
N TYR A 110 22.74 14.75 11.95
CA TYR A 110 23.51 13.52 12.21
C TYR A 110 25.02 13.78 12.15
N LEU A 111 25.48 14.62 11.22
CA LEU A 111 26.90 14.97 11.07
C LEU A 111 27.44 15.69 12.33
N GLN A 112 26.59 16.49 13.00
CA GLN A 112 26.96 17.16 14.25
C GLN A 112 27.16 16.19 15.42
N MET A 113 26.43 15.07 15.47
CA MET A 113 26.54 14.07 16.53
C MET A 113 27.79 13.19 16.39
N GLN A 114 28.27 12.96 15.15
CA GLN A 114 29.50 12.20 14.89
C GLN A 114 30.76 13.01 15.21
N ASN A 115 30.74 14.33 14.99
CA ASN A 115 31.89 15.22 15.23
C ASN A 115 32.11 15.60 16.72
N GLN A 116 31.31 15.05 17.63
CA GLN A 116 31.46 15.24 19.09
C GLN A 116 32.03 14.01 19.80
N ARG A 117 32.49 13.00 19.05
CA ARG A 117 33.24 11.85 19.55
C ARG A 117 34.71 11.97 19.14
#